data_AF-A0A0G2F4C0-F1
#
_entry.id   AF-A0A0G2F4C0-F1
#
_cell.length_a   1.000
_cell.length_b   1.000
_cell.length_c   1.000
_cell.angle_alpha   90.00
_cell.angle_beta   90.00
_cell.angle_gamma   90.00
#
_symmetry.space_group_name_H-M   'P 1'
#
loop_
_entity.id
_entity.type
_entity.pdbx_description
1 polymer ?
#
loop_
_entity_poly.entity_id
_entity_poly.type
_entity_poly.pdbx_seq_one_letter_code
_entity_poly.pdbx_strand_id
1 'polypeptide(L)'
;MDCEQAFNQAFYCQSLGGQWNNIYRYGGVRSCSDNWDDFWFCMRVKGYQPGPVKDNMIREHYRKRHLVKYGPGKPSSEDVWPERRERVPPGTAFSEQVEAPTVSDAEYQQWEMERMEKIRKGQLHDTCTMERGL
;
A
#
# COMPACT_ATOMS: atom_id res chain seq x y z
N MET A 1 -3.71 15.27 16.22
CA MET A 1 -4.86 14.64 15.53
C MET A 1 -5.62 15.77 14.85
N ASP A 2 -5.75 15.72 13.52
CA ASP A 2 -6.49 16.70 12.73
C ASP A 2 -7.82 16.11 12.23
N CYS A 3 -8.91 16.87 12.36
CA CYS A 3 -10.26 16.38 12.04
C CYS A 3 -10.59 16.50 10.55
N GLU A 4 -9.98 17.46 9.85
CA GLU A 4 -10.17 17.60 8.41
C GLU A 4 -9.56 16.42 7.66
N GLN A 5 -8.32 16.05 8.01
CA GLN A 5 -7.68 14.84 7.51
C GLN A 5 -8.50 13.57 7.78
N ALA A 6 -9.06 13.43 8.99
CA ALA A 6 -9.88 12.28 9.34
C ALA A 6 -11.16 12.19 8.48
N PHE A 7 -11.81 13.33 8.22
CA PHE A 7 -12.96 13.39 7.32
C PHE A 7 -12.60 13.01 5.89
N ASN A 8 -11.54 13.62 5.34
CA ASN A 8 -11.10 13.36 3.97
C ASN A 8 -10.76 11.87 3.76
N GLN A 9 -10.14 11.23 4.76
CA GLN A 9 -9.84 9.81 4.72
C GLN A 9 -11.10 8.92 4.74
N ALA A 10 -12.09 9.26 5.57
CA ALA A 10 -13.37 8.54 5.63
C ALA A 10 -14.17 8.69 4.33
N PHE A 11 -14.26 9.92 3.80
CA PHE A 11 -14.96 10.22 2.56
C PHE A 11 -14.30 9.54 1.36
N TYR A 12 -12.97 9.64 1.24
CA TYR A 12 -12.23 8.99 0.16
C TYR A 12 -12.40 7.47 0.18
N CYS A 13 -12.40 6.85 1.37
CA CYS A 13 -12.65 5.42 1.50
C CYS A 13 -14.03 5.03 0.92
N GLN A 14 -15.07 5.82 1.15
CA GLN A 14 -16.41 5.51 0.66
C GLN A 14 -16.61 5.84 -0.83
N SER A 15 -15.74 6.68 -1.40
CA SER A 15 -15.81 7.09 -2.80
C SER A 15 -15.58 5.91 -3.75
N LEU A 16 -16.18 5.99 -4.95
CA LEU A 16 -16.02 4.97 -6.00
C LEU A 16 -14.54 4.78 -6.39
N GLY A 17 -13.78 5.87 -6.50
CA GLY A 17 -12.35 5.81 -6.81
C GLY A 17 -11.53 5.11 -5.72
N GLY A 18 -11.86 5.35 -4.45
CA GLY A 18 -11.20 4.69 -3.32
C GLY A 18 -11.53 3.20 -3.21
N GLN A 19 -12.77 2.81 -3.54
CA GLN A 19 -13.21 1.40 -3.48
C GLN A 19 -12.80 0.58 -4.70
N TRP A 20 -12.55 1.18 -5.87
CA TRP A 20 -12.22 0.45 -7.09
C TRP A 20 -11.03 -0.51 -6.92
N ASN A 21 -9.98 -0.05 -6.24
CA ASN A 21 -8.81 -0.90 -5.96
C ASN A 21 -9.14 -2.09 -5.05
N ASN A 22 -10.07 -1.91 -4.10
CA ASN A 22 -10.48 -2.99 -3.21
C ASN A 22 -11.32 -4.02 -3.96
N ILE A 23 -12.21 -3.56 -4.84
CA ILE A 23 -13.02 -4.42 -5.70
C ILE A 23 -12.11 -5.21 -6.65
N TYR A 24 -11.15 -4.56 -7.30
CA TYR A 24 -10.21 -5.21 -8.22
C TYR A 24 -9.31 -6.24 -7.50
N ARG A 25 -8.78 -5.92 -6.32
CA ARG A 25 -7.82 -6.80 -5.61
C ARG A 25 -8.48 -7.88 -4.77
N TYR A 26 -9.62 -7.59 -4.14
CA TYR A 26 -10.25 -8.45 -3.14
C TYR A 26 -11.68 -8.86 -3.49
N GLY A 27 -12.23 -8.41 -4.62
CA GLY A 27 -13.56 -8.82 -5.10
C GLY A 27 -14.73 -8.19 -4.35
N GLY A 28 -14.51 -7.15 -3.53
CA GLY A 28 -15.57 -6.55 -2.74
C GLY A 28 -15.26 -5.15 -2.23
N VAL A 29 -16.29 -4.46 -1.74
CA VAL A 29 -16.14 -3.18 -1.06
C VAL A 29 -15.58 -3.40 0.34
N ARG A 30 -14.58 -2.62 0.71
CA ARG A 30 -13.99 -2.65 2.05
C ARG A 30 -14.87 -1.85 3.01
N SER A 31 -15.05 -2.33 4.24
CA SER A 31 -15.66 -1.53 5.31
C SER A 31 -14.82 -0.28 5.60
N CYS A 32 -15.48 0.88 5.55
CA CYS A 32 -14.90 2.19 5.89
C CYS A 32 -15.21 2.65 7.32
N SER A 33 -15.84 1.80 8.14
CA SER A 33 -16.26 2.13 9.52
C SER A 33 -15.13 2.71 10.36
N ASP A 34 -13.95 2.11 10.27
CA ASP A 34 -12.75 2.51 11.01
C ASP A 34 -12.35 3.98 10.80
N ASN A 35 -12.49 4.48 9.58
CA ASN A 35 -12.14 5.87 9.26
C ASN A 35 -13.23 6.84 9.75
N TRP A 36 -14.50 6.40 9.72
CA TRP A 36 -15.61 7.16 10.28
C TRP A 36 -15.52 7.24 11.81
N ASP A 37 -15.11 6.17 12.48
CA ASP A 37 -14.89 6.15 13.93
C ASP A 37 -13.79 7.15 14.35
N ASP A 38 -12.71 7.24 13.58
CA ASP A 38 -11.64 8.24 13.80
C ASP A 38 -12.16 9.68 13.63
N PHE A 39 -13.00 9.93 12.62
CA PHE A 39 -13.63 11.24 12.41
C PHE A 39 -14.54 11.63 13.59
N TRP A 40 -15.46 10.73 13.98
CA TRP A 40 -16.37 10.99 15.10
C TRP A 40 -15.64 11.11 16.43
N PHE A 41 -14.56 10.35 16.63
CA PHE A 41 -13.68 10.51 17.78
C PHE A 41 -13.03 11.90 17.78
N CYS A 42 -12.50 12.36 16.64
CA CYS A 42 -11.89 13.68 16.55
C CYS A 42 -12.89 14.79 16.87
N MET A 43 -14.10 14.73 16.29
CA MET A 43 -15.17 15.69 16.56
C MET A 43 -15.59 15.71 18.04
N ARG A 44 -15.70 14.54 18.67
CA ARG A 44 -15.99 14.41 20.10
C ARG A 44 -14.88 15.05 20.95
N VAL A 45 -13.62 14.74 20.61
CA VAL A 45 -12.45 15.20 21.37
C VAL A 45 -12.16 16.70 21.17
N LYS A 46 -12.55 17.26 20.02
CA LYS A 46 -12.41 18.69 19.72
C LYS A 46 -13.15 19.60 20.71
N GLY A 47 -14.29 19.14 21.24
CA GLY A 47 -15.10 19.88 22.21
C GLY A 47 -14.49 19.97 23.62
N TYR A 48 -13.46 19.17 23.94
CA TYR A 48 -12.80 19.25 25.24
C TYR A 48 -11.75 20.37 25.28
N GLN A 49 -11.64 21.01 26.44
CA GLN A 49 -10.59 21.98 26.72
C GLN A 49 -9.19 21.32 26.57
N PRO A 50 -8.20 22.06 26.05
CA PRO A 50 -6.82 21.57 25.99
C PRO A 50 -6.34 21.25 27.41
N GLY A 51 -5.91 20.01 27.63
CA GLY A 51 -5.52 19.53 28.95
C GLY A 51 -5.28 18.01 29.00
N PRO A 52 -4.91 17.49 30.18
CA PRO A 52 -4.46 16.10 30.35
C PRO A 52 -5.54 15.07 29.99
N VAL A 53 -6.82 15.42 30.17
CA VAL A 53 -7.95 14.55 29.81
C VAL A 53 -7.99 14.30 28.31
N LYS A 54 -7.86 15.37 27.51
CA LYS A 54 -7.84 15.28 26.04
C LYS A 54 -6.67 14.43 25.55
N ASP A 55 -5.48 14.67 26.10
CA ASP A 55 -4.26 13.96 25.70
C ASP A 55 -4.35 12.48 26.05
N ASN A 56 -4.87 12.13 27.23
CA ASN A 56 -5.06 10.74 27.62
C ASN A 56 -6.08 10.02 26.73
N MET A 57 -7.19 10.66 26.38
CA MET A 57 -8.17 10.09 25.46
C MET A 57 -7.57 9.82 24.07
N ILE A 58 -6.78 10.75 23.54
CA ILE A 58 -6.10 10.59 22.25
C ILE A 58 -5.09 9.43 22.32
N ARG A 59 -4.29 9.36 23.39
CA ARG A 59 -3.32 8.27 23.61
C ARG A 59 -4.01 6.92 23.67
N GLU A 60 -5.11 6.81 24.43
CA GLU A 60 -5.88 5.57 24.54
C GLU A 60 -6.50 5.14 23.21
N HIS A 61 -7.03 6.09 22.43
CA HIS A 61 -7.60 5.81 21.12
C HIS A 61 -6.55 5.20 20.17
N TYR A 62 -5.38 5.83 20.05
CA TYR A 62 -4.30 5.29 19.22
C TYR A 62 -3.79 3.95 19.76
N ARG A 63 -3.71 3.78 21.09
CA ARG A 63 -3.32 2.49 21.69
C ARG A 63 -4.30 1.38 21.28
N LYS A 64 -5.60 1.63 21.34
CA LYS A 64 -6.64 0.67 20.92
C LYS A 64 -6.54 0.37 19.42
N ARG A 65 -6.36 1.38 18.57
CA ARG A 65 -6.18 1.21 17.11
C ARG A 65 -4.95 0.36 16.79
N HIS A 66 -3.82 0.62 17.45
CA HIS A 66 -2.61 -0.18 17.29
C HIS A 66 -2.81 -1.63 17.71
N LEU A 67 -3.51 -1.89 18.82
CA LEU A 67 -3.82 -3.25 19.26
C LEU A 67 -4.77 -3.99 18.32
N VAL A 68 -5.72 -3.30 17.68
CA VAL A 68 -6.58 -3.94 16.68
C VAL A 68 -5.80 -4.33 15.43
N LYS A 69 -4.83 -3.51 15.01
CA LYS A 69 -4.04 -3.74 13.79
C LYS A 69 -2.88 -4.72 13.99
N TYR A 70 -2.16 -4.60 15.10
CA TYR A 70 -0.91 -5.30 15.40
C TYR A 70 -0.97 -6.11 16.71
N GLY A 71 -2.16 -6.32 17.26
CA GLY A 71 -2.32 -7.10 18.48
C GLY A 71 -2.05 -8.59 18.28
N PRO A 72 -2.02 -9.34 19.38
CA PRO A 72 -1.79 -10.79 19.35
C PRO A 72 -2.84 -11.49 18.48
N GLY A 73 -2.39 -12.36 17.58
CA GLY A 73 -3.25 -13.13 16.67
C GLY A 73 -3.66 -12.41 15.38
N LYS A 74 -3.07 -11.25 15.06
CA LYS A 74 -3.18 -10.64 13.74
C LYS A 74 -2.08 -11.14 12.80
N PRO A 75 -2.37 -11.30 11.50
CA PRO A 75 -1.39 -11.78 10.55
C PRO A 75 -0.21 -10.82 10.49
N SER A 76 0.96 -11.31 10.89
CA SER A 76 2.22 -10.59 10.85
C SER A 76 3.00 -10.98 9.61
N SER A 77 3.88 -10.10 9.13
CA SER A 77 4.84 -10.47 8.10
C SER A 77 5.73 -11.63 8.53
N GLU A 78 5.97 -11.77 9.85
CA GLU A 78 6.74 -12.85 10.45
C GLU A 78 6.07 -14.23 10.33
N ASP A 79 4.75 -14.27 10.08
CA ASP A 79 4.03 -15.54 9.85
C ASP A 79 4.41 -16.15 8.49
N VAL A 80 4.79 -15.31 7.52
CA VAL A 80 5.20 -15.73 6.17
C VAL A 80 6.72 -15.75 6.05
N TRP A 81 7.39 -14.78 6.66
CA TRP A 81 8.84 -14.57 6.56
C TRP A 81 9.46 -14.54 7.96
N PRO A 82 9.89 -15.70 8.49
CA PRO A 82 10.53 -15.75 9.78
C PRO A 82 11.88 -15.01 9.75
N GLU A 83 12.27 -14.43 10.89
CA GLU A 83 13.58 -13.83 11.04
C GLU A 83 14.68 -14.85 10.74
N ARG A 84 15.66 -14.44 9.93
CA ARG A 84 16.86 -15.26 9.68
C ARG A 84 17.77 -15.20 10.90
N ARG A 85 18.01 -16.37 11.52
CA ARG A 85 18.96 -16.51 12.64
C ARG A 85 20.42 -16.40 12.22
N GLU A 86 20.70 -16.66 10.96
CA GLU A 86 22.05 -16.70 10.41
C GLU A 86 22.21 -15.67 9.30
N ARG A 87 23.43 -15.12 9.20
CA ARG A 87 23.78 -14.20 8.13
C ARG A 87 23.85 -14.97 6.81
N VAL A 88 23.34 -14.34 5.75
CA VAL A 88 23.46 -14.87 4.40
C VAL A 88 24.96 -14.96 4.05
N PRO A 89 25.47 -16.12 3.61
CA PRO A 89 26.89 -16.25 3.26
C PRO A 89 27.27 -15.26 2.16
N PRO A 90 28.47 -14.66 2.24
CA PRO A 90 28.93 -13.70 1.23
C PRO A 90 28.93 -14.37 -0.15
N GLY A 91 28.38 -13.67 -1.15
CA GLY A 91 28.33 -14.15 -2.55
C GLY A 91 27.16 -15.06 -2.91
N THR A 92 26.19 -15.30 -2.01
CA THR A 92 25.01 -16.15 -2.31
C THR A 92 23.78 -15.38 -2.75
N ALA A 93 23.64 -14.12 -2.32
CA ALA A 93 22.52 -13.25 -2.68
C ALA A 93 23.04 -11.97 -3.32
N PHE A 94 22.38 -11.52 -4.40
CA PHE A 94 22.73 -10.31 -5.14
C PHE A 94 24.18 -10.29 -5.66
N SER A 95 24.73 -11.46 -6.00
CA SER A 95 26.11 -11.61 -6.51
C SER A 95 26.25 -11.40 -8.02
N GLU A 96 25.12 -11.41 -8.75
CA GLU A 96 25.09 -11.18 -10.18
C GLU A 96 25.40 -9.71 -10.47
N GLN A 97 26.48 -9.46 -11.22
CA GLN A 97 26.81 -8.11 -11.67
C GLN A 97 25.89 -7.76 -12.83
N VAL A 98 24.95 -6.85 -12.57
CA VAL A 98 24.14 -6.27 -13.63
C VAL A 98 25.01 -5.24 -14.35
N GLU A 99 25.31 -5.49 -15.61
CA GLU A 99 26.02 -4.53 -16.46
C GLU A 99 25.22 -3.25 -16.59
N ALA A 100 25.90 -2.10 -16.51
CA ALA A 100 25.26 -0.82 -16.73
C ALA A 100 24.69 -0.79 -18.17
N PRO A 101 23.45 -0.29 -18.37
CA PRO A 101 22.88 -0.17 -19.71
C PRO A 101 23.83 0.61 -20.63
N THR A 102 24.13 0.05 -21.80
CA THR A 102 24.98 0.70 -22.81
C THR A 102 24.23 1.74 -23.62
N VAL A 103 22.90 1.74 -23.53
CA VAL A 103 21.99 2.59 -24.29
C VAL A 103 21.63 3.81 -23.45
N SER A 104 21.62 4.99 -24.05
CA SER A 104 21.20 6.20 -23.34
C SER A 104 19.70 6.16 -23.01
N ASP A 105 19.29 6.87 -21.96
CA ASP A 105 17.86 6.94 -21.59
C ASP A 105 16.98 7.40 -22.76
N ALA A 106 17.46 8.33 -23.58
CA ALA A 106 16.71 8.83 -24.73
C ALA A 106 16.50 7.77 -25.81
N GLU A 107 17.54 7.00 -26.13
CA GLU A 107 17.48 5.90 -27.09
C GLU A 107 16.58 4.76 -26.57
N TYR A 108 16.65 4.44 -25.28
CA TYR A 108 15.78 3.45 -24.65
C TYR A 108 14.30 3.86 -24.75
N GLN A 109 13.99 5.13 -24.46
CA GLN A 109 12.62 5.64 -24.56
C GLN A 109 12.10 5.60 -26.01
N GLN A 110 12.93 5.93 -27.00
CA GLN A 110 12.55 5.82 -28.41
C GLN A 110 12.26 4.36 -28.78
N TRP A 111 13.11 3.43 -28.38
CA TRP A 111 12.92 2.00 -28.62
C TRP A 111 11.63 1.46 -27.97
N GLU A 112 11.34 1.84 -26.72
CA GLU A 112 10.07 1.48 -26.05
C GLU A 112 8.85 2.07 -26.77
N MET A 113 8.89 3.33 -27.20
CA MET A 113 7.78 3.95 -27.95
C MET A 113 7.50 3.21 -29.26
N GLU A 114 8.55 2.87 -30.02
CA GLU A 114 8.41 2.08 -31.25
C GLU A 114 7.87 0.67 -30.98
N ARG A 115 8.32 0.03 -29.90
CA ARG A 115 7.81 -1.29 -29.49
C ARG A 115 6.32 -1.22 -29.17
N MET A 116 5.89 -0.22 -28.40
CA MET A 116 4.49 0.00 -28.05
C MET A 116 3.62 0.31 -29.27
N GLU A 117 4.15 1.06 -30.24
CA GLU A 117 3.44 1.32 -31.49
C GLU A 117 3.25 0.05 -32.33
N LYS A 118 4.26 -0.82 -32.41
CA LYS A 118 4.17 -2.12 -33.09
C LYS A 118 3.16 -3.04 -32.42
N ILE A 119 3.11 -3.07 -31.08
CA ILE A 119 2.10 -3.83 -30.31
C ILE A 119 0.70 -3.29 -30.62
N ARG A 120 0.52 -1.96 -30.57
CA ARG A 120 -0.77 -1.30 -30.90
C ARG A 120 -1.23 -1.60 -32.33
N LYS A 121 -0.31 -1.70 -33.28
CA LYS A 121 -0.59 -2.06 -34.68
C LYS A 121 -0.76 -3.57 -34.91
N GLY A 122 -0.61 -4.40 -33.87
CA GLY A 122 -0.70 -5.86 -33.95
C GLY A 122 0.45 -6.52 -34.71
N GLN A 123 1.57 -5.82 -34.88
CA GLN A 123 2.76 -6.29 -35.61
C GLN A 123 3.77 -7.01 -34.72
N LEU A 124 3.60 -6.90 -33.39
CA LEU A 124 4.39 -7.57 -32.38
C LEU A 124 3.43 -8.08 -31.29
N HIS A 125 3.59 -9.34 -30.87
CA HIS A 125 2.85 -9.89 -29.74
C HIS A 125 3.68 -9.80 -28.47
N ASP A 126 3.09 -9.28 -27.38
CA ASP A 126 3.75 -9.27 -26.07
C ASP A 126 3.95 -10.71 -25.59
N THR A 127 5.20 -11.15 -25.52
CA THR A 127 5.59 -12.47 -25.01
C THR A 127 5.12 -12.70 -23.57
N CYS A 128 4.85 -11.64 -22.81
CA CYS A 128 4.27 -11.69 -21.46
C CYS A 128 2.87 -12.34 -21.43
N THR A 129 2.13 -12.34 -22.55
CA THR A 129 0.82 -13.00 -22.63
C THR A 129 0.90 -14.49 -22.97
N MET A 130 2.03 -14.99 -23.51
CA MET A 130 2.18 -16.42 -23.85
C MET A 130 2.57 -17.31 -22.67
N GLU A 131 3.26 -16.80 -21.64
CA GLU A 131 3.68 -17.63 -20.49
C GLU A 131 2.58 -17.87 -19.42
N ARG A 132 1.39 -17.26 -19.56
CA ARG A 132 0.23 -17.50 -18.66
C ARG A 132 -0.82 -18.44 -19.24
N GLY A 133 -0.46 -19.20 -20.28
CA GLY A 133 -1.32 -20.15 -20.97
C GLY A 133 -0.89 -21.60 -20.78
N LEU A 134 -0.61 -22.03 -19.53
CA LEU A 134 -0.58 -23.42 -19.10
C LEU A 134 -1.18 -23.53 -17.69
#